data_AF-A0ABC8ZFV1-F1
#
_entry.id   AF-A0ABC8ZFV1-F1
#
_cell.length_a   1.000
_cell.length_b   1.000
_cell.length_c   1.000
_cell.angle_alpha   90.00
_cell.angle_beta   90.00
_cell.angle_gamma   90.00
#
_symmetry.space_group_name_H-M   'P 1'
#
loop_
_entity.id
_entity.type
_entity.pdbx_description
1 polymer ?
#
loop_
_entity_poly.entity_id
_entity_poly.type
_entity_poly.pdbx_seq_one_letter_code
_entity_poly.pdbx_strand_id
1 'polypeptide(L)'
;MSSINRPPTPGADEERDKEPSLEEVINIKLVESGEKEKLMELLRERLVECGWRDEMKALCRAYARKKGRNNVTVDDLIHVITPKGRASVPDSVKAELLHRIRSFLMSTSLR
;
A
#
# COMPACT_ATOMS: atom_id res chain seq x y z
N MET A 1 -37.79 13.82 -49.71
CA MET A 1 -38.16 13.44 -48.33
C MET A 1 -37.02 12.59 -47.77
N SER A 2 -36.61 12.94 -46.56
CA SER A 2 -35.29 12.71 -45.98
C SER A 2 -35.07 11.28 -45.47
N SER A 3 -33.90 10.69 -45.72
CA SER A 3 -33.40 9.54 -44.97
C SER A 3 -32.13 9.93 -44.23
N ILE A 4 -32.30 10.26 -42.96
CA ILE A 4 -31.21 10.51 -42.02
C ILE A 4 -30.76 9.14 -41.50
N ASN A 5 -29.56 8.70 -41.89
CA ASN A 5 -28.89 7.59 -41.21
C ASN A 5 -28.43 8.10 -39.83
N ARG A 6 -29.11 7.65 -38.78
CA ARG A 6 -28.66 7.85 -37.40
C ARG A 6 -27.61 6.77 -37.08
N PRO A 7 -26.39 7.12 -36.64
CA PRO A 7 -25.41 6.12 -36.21
C PRO A 7 -25.97 5.32 -35.02
N PRO A 8 -25.57 4.05 -34.83
CA PRO A 8 -25.98 3.29 -33.67
C PRO A 8 -25.47 4.02 -32.43
N THR A 9 -26.39 4.42 -31.56
CA THR A 9 -26.05 4.83 -30.20
C THR A 9 -25.34 3.63 -29.56
N PRO A 10 -24.13 3.78 -28.97
CA PRO A 10 -23.56 2.73 -28.16
C PRO A 10 -24.57 2.39 -27.07
N GLY A 11 -25.02 1.14 -27.04
CA GLY A 11 -25.98 0.65 -26.07
C GLY A 11 -25.45 0.92 -24.66
N ALA A 12 -26.35 1.34 -23.79
CA ALA A 12 -26.12 1.56 -22.36
C ALA A 12 -25.93 0.25 -21.58
N ASP A 13 -25.38 -0.78 -22.23
CA ASP A 13 -25.07 -2.08 -21.67
C ASP A 13 -23.57 -2.31 -21.83
N GLU A 14 -22.80 -1.91 -20.82
CA GLU A 14 -21.54 -2.55 -20.39
C GLU A 14 -20.77 -1.73 -19.33
N GLU A 15 -21.42 -0.82 -18.59
CA GLU A 15 -21.01 -0.62 -17.19
C GLU A 15 -21.41 -1.88 -16.43
N ARG A 16 -20.61 -2.95 -16.63
CA ARG A 16 -20.66 -4.14 -15.80
C ARG A 16 -20.45 -3.68 -14.37
N ASP A 17 -21.50 -3.74 -13.56
CA ASP A 17 -21.40 -3.82 -12.10
C ASP A 17 -20.42 -4.94 -11.78
N LYS A 18 -19.14 -4.59 -11.69
CA LYS A 18 -18.08 -5.53 -11.40
C LYS A 18 -18.19 -5.76 -9.90
N GLU A 19 -18.70 -6.93 -9.53
CA GLU A 19 -18.70 -7.35 -8.13
C GLU A 19 -17.29 -7.15 -7.57
N PRO A 20 -17.16 -6.47 -6.42
CA PRO A 20 -15.86 -6.20 -5.84
C PRO A 20 -15.16 -7.53 -5.55
N SER A 21 -13.90 -7.62 -5.95
CA SER A 21 -13.05 -8.76 -5.63
C SER A 21 -12.96 -8.94 -4.11
N LEU A 22 -12.63 -10.16 -3.68
CA LEU A 22 -12.43 -10.45 -2.26
C LEU A 22 -11.37 -9.54 -1.62
N GLU A 23 -10.34 -9.16 -2.37
CA GLU A 23 -9.31 -8.21 -1.92
C GLU A 23 -9.89 -6.82 -1.67
N GLU A 24 -10.73 -6.32 -2.58
CA GLU A 24 -11.43 -5.03 -2.44
C GLU A 24 -12.38 -5.06 -1.24
N VAL A 25 -13.16 -6.12 -1.07
CA VAL A 25 -14.07 -6.29 0.08
C VAL A 25 -13.28 -6.28 1.40
N ILE A 26 -12.15 -6.98 1.48
CA ILE A 26 -11.29 -6.98 2.66
C ILE A 26 -10.73 -5.58 2.93
N ASN A 27 -10.21 -4.89 1.91
CA ASN A 27 -9.65 -3.55 2.07
C ASN A 27 -10.72 -2.54 2.51
N ILE A 28 -11.93 -2.58 1.95
CA ILE A 28 -13.06 -1.74 2.38
C ILE A 28 -13.34 -1.98 3.87
N LYS A 29 -13.49 -3.23 4.29
CA LYS A 29 -13.77 -3.58 5.69
C LYS A 29 -12.68 -3.13 6.65
N LEU A 30 -11.40 -3.25 6.25
CA LEU A 30 -10.26 -2.77 7.05
C LEU A 30 -10.25 -1.24 7.19
N VAL A 31 -10.60 -0.52 6.12
CA VAL A 31 -10.68 0.96 6.13
C VAL A 31 -11.86 1.44 6.98
N GLU A 32 -13.07 0.95 6.72
CA GLU A 32 -14.28 1.43 7.39
C GLU A 32 -14.30 1.12 8.90
N SER A 33 -13.66 0.03 9.31
CA SER A 33 -13.51 -0.33 10.72
C SER A 33 -12.40 0.42 11.46
N GLY A 34 -11.57 1.19 10.74
CA GLY A 34 -10.36 1.83 11.28
C GLY A 34 -9.24 0.84 11.61
N GLU A 35 -9.35 -0.43 11.22
CA GLU A 35 -8.34 -1.45 11.49
C GLU A 35 -7.08 -1.23 10.65
N LYS A 36 -7.23 -0.67 9.44
CA LYS A 36 -6.10 -0.31 8.58
C LYS A 36 -5.16 0.67 9.28
N GLU A 37 -5.70 1.68 9.97
CA GLU A 37 -4.93 2.68 10.70
C GLU A 37 -4.14 2.05 11.84
N LYS A 38 -4.77 1.14 12.61
CA LYS A 38 -4.09 0.39 13.68
C LYS A 38 -2.98 -0.51 13.12
N LEU A 39 -3.20 -1.18 12.00
CA LEU A 39 -2.18 -1.98 11.33
C LEU A 39 -1.02 -1.12 10.83
N MET A 40 -1.29 0.08 10.30
CA MET A 40 -0.25 1.03 9.90
C MET A 40 0.54 1.55 11.11
N GLU A 41 -0.09 1.79 12.25
CA GLU A 41 0.57 2.18 13.49
C GLU A 41 1.47 1.06 14.02
N LEU A 42 0.95 -0.17 14.12
CA LEU A 42 1.70 -1.35 14.52
C LEU A 42 2.93 -1.57 13.62
N LEU A 43 2.76 -1.45 12.29
CA LEU A 43 3.89 -1.54 11.35
C LEU A 43 4.94 -0.48 11.65
N ARG A 44 4.54 0.78 11.87
CA ARG A 44 5.47 1.86 12.20
C ARG A 44 6.22 1.56 13.48
N GLU A 45 5.55 1.13 14.54
CA GLU A 45 6.18 0.74 15.82
C GLU A 45 7.22 -0.36 15.62
N ARG A 46 6.85 -1.46 14.95
CA ARG A 46 7.77 -2.58 14.72
C ARG A 46 8.99 -2.20 13.89
N LEU A 47 8.82 -1.38 12.85
CA LEU A 47 9.94 -0.87 12.05
C LEU A 47 10.88 0.07 12.83
N VAL A 48 10.40 0.65 13.93
CA VAL A 48 11.24 1.44 14.84
C VAL A 48 11.97 0.53 15.81
N GLU A 49 11.24 -0.37 16.47
CA GLU A 49 11.77 -1.28 17.47
C GLU A 49 12.84 -2.21 16.90
N CYS A 50 12.67 -2.71 15.67
CA CYS A 50 13.66 -3.56 15.01
C CYS A 50 14.83 -2.78 14.39
N GLY A 51 14.86 -1.45 14.52
CA GLY A 51 15.94 -0.60 14.02
C GLY A 51 15.88 -0.26 12.52
N TRP A 52 14.90 -0.80 11.78
CA TRP A 52 14.75 -0.57 10.33
C TRP A 52 14.73 0.92 9.97
N ARG A 53 14.01 1.75 10.75
CA ARG A 53 13.92 3.19 10.49
C ARG A 53 15.29 3.88 10.55
N ASP A 54 16.12 3.48 11.51
CA ASP A 54 17.43 4.11 11.70
C ASP A 54 18.45 3.59 10.68
N GLU A 55 18.33 2.34 10.24
CA GLU A 55 19.05 1.80 9.09
C GLU A 55 18.73 2.60 7.82
N MET A 56 17.46 2.84 7.51
CA MET A 56 17.06 3.62 6.32
C MET A 56 17.63 5.03 6.37
N LYS A 57 17.57 5.70 7.53
CA LYS A 57 18.20 7.02 7.72
C LYS A 57 19.72 6.96 7.52
N ALA A 58 20.40 5.91 7.99
CA ALA A 58 21.83 5.74 7.82
C ALA A 58 22.21 5.57 6.34
N LEU A 59 21.42 4.80 5.59
CA LEU A 59 21.59 4.64 4.14
C LEU A 59 21.39 5.96 3.39
N CYS A 60 20.36 6.74 3.73
CA CYS A 60 20.17 8.08 3.15
C CYS A 60 21.40 8.98 3.41
N ARG A 61 21.90 9.01 4.65
CA ARG A 61 23.08 9.79 5.03
C ARG A 61 24.34 9.32 4.31
N ALA A 62 24.50 8.02 4.09
CA ALA A 62 25.64 7.48 3.35
C ALA A 62 25.58 7.87 1.87
N TYR A 63 24.40 7.77 1.25
CA TYR A 63 24.20 8.18 -0.14
C TYR A 63 24.48 9.68 -0.35
N ALA A 64 23.90 10.55 0.51
CA ALA A 64 24.11 12.00 0.44
C ALA A 64 25.58 12.39 0.64
N ARG A 65 26.31 11.71 1.54
CA ARG A 65 27.75 11.94 1.72
C ARG A 65 28.56 11.53 0.49
N LYS A 66 28.22 10.41 -0.15
CA LYS A 66 28.92 9.90 -1.33
C LYS A 66 28.72 10.77 -2.57
N LYS A 67 27.50 11.27 -2.80
CA LYS A 67 27.15 12.13 -3.95
C LYS A 67 27.50 13.61 -3.74
N GLY A 68 27.64 14.03 -2.48
CA GLY A 68 27.70 15.43 -2.08
C GLY A 68 26.31 15.97 -1.78
N ARG A 69 26.13 16.61 -0.62
CA ARG A 69 24.81 17.04 -0.11
C ARG A 69 24.04 17.96 -1.07
N ASN A 70 24.75 18.79 -1.82
CA ASN A 70 24.13 19.73 -2.78
C ASN A 70 23.72 19.07 -4.10
N ASN A 71 24.05 17.79 -4.29
CA ASN A 71 23.84 17.04 -5.53
C ASN A 71 22.80 15.92 -5.37
N VAL A 72 22.00 15.95 -4.29
CA VAL A 72 21.02 14.90 -3.98
C VAL A 72 19.65 15.51 -3.79
N THR A 73 18.68 15.01 -4.54
CA THR A 73 17.26 15.33 -4.39
C THR A 73 16.55 14.31 -3.49
N VAL A 74 15.32 14.63 -3.08
CA VAL A 74 14.46 13.67 -2.36
C VAL A 74 14.12 12.47 -3.25
N ASP A 75 13.86 12.70 -4.54
CA ASP A 75 13.53 11.64 -5.50
C ASP A 75 14.71 10.67 -5.69
N ASP A 76 15.94 11.17 -5.72
CA ASP A 76 17.14 10.32 -5.73
C ASP A 76 17.19 9.40 -4.52
N LEU A 77 16.86 9.93 -3.33
CA LEU A 77 16.81 9.14 -2.10
C LEU A 77 15.69 8.11 -2.15
N ILE A 78 14.49 8.47 -2.59
CA ILE A 78 13.37 7.53 -2.75
C ILE A 78 13.78 6.40 -3.67
N HIS A 79 14.30 6.73 -4.86
CA HIS A 79 14.70 5.73 -5.86
C HIS A 79 15.71 4.72 -5.31
N VAL A 80 16.69 5.19 -4.54
CA VAL A 80 17.75 4.33 -3.99
C VAL A 80 17.32 3.56 -2.74
N ILE A 81 16.49 4.15 -1.90
CA ILE A 81 16.19 3.63 -0.56
C ILE A 81 14.95 2.75 -0.57
N THR A 82 13.92 3.06 -1.36
CA THR A 82 12.69 2.25 -1.43
C THR A 82 12.93 0.76 -1.70
N PRO A 83 13.74 0.33 -2.69
CA PRO A 83 13.96 -1.10 -2.92
C PRO A 83 14.65 -1.78 -1.72
N LYS A 84 15.63 -1.10 -1.09
CA LYS A 84 16.30 -1.61 0.11
C LYS A 84 15.36 -1.72 1.29
N GLY A 85 14.57 -0.67 1.53
CA GLY A 85 13.61 -0.62 2.62
C GLY A 85 12.56 -1.73 2.50
N ARG A 86 12.03 -1.99 1.29
CA ARG A 86 11.08 -3.08 1.05
C ARG A 86 11.70 -4.46 1.29
N ALA A 87 12.94 -4.66 0.83
CA ALA A 87 13.65 -5.92 0.98
C ALA A 87 14.05 -6.22 2.44
N SER A 88 14.37 -5.20 3.23
CA SER A 88 14.85 -5.36 4.60
C SER A 88 13.75 -5.43 5.67
N VAL A 89 12.47 -5.35 5.29
CA VAL A 89 11.36 -5.56 6.25
C VAL A 89 11.41 -7.02 6.74
N PRO A 90 11.57 -7.26 8.06
CA PRO A 90 11.65 -8.62 8.59
C PRO A 90 10.36 -9.41 8.37
N ASP A 91 10.49 -10.71 8.09
CA ASP A 91 9.34 -11.59 7.89
C ASP A 91 8.50 -11.77 9.15
N SER A 92 9.10 -11.62 10.34
CA SER A 92 8.38 -11.61 11.61
C SER A 92 7.35 -10.47 11.68
N VAL A 93 7.69 -9.27 11.19
CA VAL A 93 6.77 -8.12 11.15
C VAL A 93 5.63 -8.37 10.17
N LYS A 94 5.94 -8.92 9.00
CA LYS A 94 4.91 -9.30 8.00
C LYS A 94 3.98 -10.38 8.56
N ALA A 95 4.53 -11.37 9.25
CA ALA A 95 3.77 -12.45 9.87
C ALA A 95 2.84 -11.93 10.98
N GLU A 96 3.30 -11.00 11.81
CA GLU A 96 2.47 -10.36 12.84
C GLU A 96 1.30 -9.59 12.22
N LEU A 97 1.56 -8.77 11.18
CA LEU A 97 0.50 -8.06 10.46
C LEU A 97 -0.52 -9.01 9.82
N LEU A 98 -0.05 -10.06 9.14
CA LEU A 98 -0.91 -11.06 8.53
C LEU A 98 -1.77 -11.79 9.57
N HIS A 99 -1.20 -12.10 10.72
CA HIS A 99 -1.94 -12.68 11.84
C HIS A 99 -3.02 -11.73 12.37
N ARG A 100 -2.74 -10.43 12.49
CA ARG A 100 -3.74 -9.42 12.89
C ARG A 100 -4.87 -9.28 11.88
N ILE A 101 -4.56 -9.23 10.59
CA ILE A 101 -5.57 -9.21 9.51
C ILE A 101 -6.47 -10.45 9.60
N ARG A 102 -5.90 -11.66 9.72
CA ARG A 102 -6.68 -12.90 9.86
C ARG A 102 -7.57 -12.87 11.10
N SER A 103 -7.03 -12.46 12.24
CA SER A 103 -7.77 -12.37 13.50
C SER A 103 -8.96 -11.40 13.40
N PHE A 104 -8.78 -10.25 12.74
CA PHE A 104 -9.84 -9.28 12.48
C PHE A 104 -10.93 -9.85 11.57
N LEU A 105 -10.55 -10.54 10.50
CA LEU A 105 -11.52 -11.14 9.57
C LEU A 105 -12.33 -12.25 10.26
N MET A 106 -11.70 -13.07 11.09
CA MET A 106 -12.37 -14.11 11.87
C MET A 106 -13.35 -13.51 12.89
N SER A 107 -12.94 -12.48 13.64
CA SER A 107 -13.80 -11.85 14.63
C SER A 107 -15.01 -11.14 14.02
N THR A 108 -14.88 -10.66 12.77
CA THR A 108 -15.95 -9.97 12.06
C THR A 108 -16.75 -10.90 11.13
N SER A 109 -16.43 -12.19 11.07
CA SER A 109 -17.25 -13.23 10.40
C SER A 109 -18.11 -14.01 11.39
N LEU A 110 -17.83 -13.89 12.70
CA LEU A 110 -18.59 -14.49 13.80
C LEU A 110 -19.66 -13.54 14.37
N ARG A 111 -19.95 -12.44 13.66
CA ARG A 111 -21.03 -11.49 13.96
C ARG A 111 -22.01 -11.45 12.82
#